data_AF-A0A484IFD1-F1
#
_entry.id   AF-A0A484IFD1-F1
#
_cell.length_a   1.000
_cell.length_b   1.000
_cell.length_c   1.000
_cell.angle_alpha   90.00
_cell.angle_beta   90.00
_cell.angle_gamma   90.00
#
_symmetry.space_group_name_H-M   'P 1'
#
loop_
_entity.id
_entity.type
_entity.pdbx_description
1 polymer ?
#
loop_
_entity_poly.entity_id
_entity_poly.type
_entity_poly.pdbx_seq_one_letter_code
_entity_poly.pdbx_strand_id
1 'polypeptide(L)'
;MVEFKNFLEKVLKSTSGDLLTRKIEGIILEIVKTRYGKGKNTVSYSELIKHTQTASPYSLELAIKNLSSKNILENKDANNLTITDKANQEFEKRKNDGTLF
;
A
#
# COMPACT_ATOMS: atom_id res chain seq x y z
N MET A 1 -11.34 -16.33 2.09
CA MET A 1 -10.48 -15.12 2.22
C MET A 1 -9.28 -15.42 3.13
N VAL A 2 -8.51 -16.48 2.84
CA VAL A 2 -7.39 -16.99 3.69
C VAL A 2 -6.03 -16.79 3.01
N GLU A 3 -5.98 -16.78 1.69
CA GLU A 3 -4.74 -16.68 0.90
C GLU A 3 -4.04 -15.32 1.06
N PHE A 4 -4.81 -14.23 1.15
CA PHE A 4 -4.27 -12.88 1.29
C PHE A 4 -3.47 -12.69 2.58
N LYS A 5 -3.95 -13.25 3.70
CA LYS A 5 -3.25 -13.16 4.99
C LYS A 5 -1.92 -13.93 4.96
N ASN A 6 -1.93 -15.13 4.39
CA ASN A 6 -0.73 -15.96 4.27
C ASN A 6 0.30 -15.36 3.30
N PHE A 7 -0.15 -14.65 2.27
CA PHE A 7 0.70 -13.88 1.38
C PHE A 7 1.41 -12.75 2.13
N LEU A 8 0.65 -11.90 2.84
CA LEU A 8 1.20 -10.78 3.63
C LEU A 8 2.25 -11.23 4.65
N GLU A 9 2.01 -12.34 5.35
CA GLU A 9 2.94 -12.89 6.34
C GLU A 9 4.26 -13.39 5.74
N LYS A 10 4.24 -13.94 4.52
CA LYS A 10 5.44 -14.39 3.81
C LYS A 10 6.25 -13.23 3.27
N VAL A 11 5.55 -12.23 2.73
CA VAL A 11 6.16 -11.05 2.10
C VAL A 11 6.97 -10.26 3.14
N LEU A 12 6.46 -10.08 4.36
CA LEU A 12 7.08 -9.19 5.35
C LEU A 12 8.29 -9.81 6.09
N LYS A 13 8.49 -11.14 6.05
CA LYS A 13 9.54 -11.84 6.84
C LYS A 13 10.95 -11.91 6.24
N SER A 14 11.17 -11.62 4.95
CA SER A 14 12.41 -12.07 4.25
C SER A 14 13.35 -10.96 3.70
N THR A 15 13.35 -9.74 4.25
CA THR A 15 13.62 -8.58 3.38
C THR A 15 14.50 -7.46 3.97
N SER A 16 15.44 -6.92 3.17
CA SER A 16 16.21 -5.70 3.48
C SER A 16 15.32 -4.44 3.54
N GLY A 17 15.78 -3.36 4.18
CA GLY A 17 14.95 -2.17 4.49
C GLY A 17 14.29 -1.47 3.29
N ASP A 18 14.98 -1.36 2.15
CA ASP A 18 14.42 -0.79 0.91
C ASP A 18 13.35 -1.73 0.31
N LEU A 19 13.63 -3.03 0.27
CA LEU A 19 12.73 -4.03 -0.28
C LEU A 19 11.52 -4.27 0.65
N LEU A 20 11.65 -4.09 1.97
CA LEU A 20 10.52 -4.07 2.91
C LEU A 20 9.59 -2.88 2.64
N THR A 21 10.16 -1.69 2.43
CA THR A 21 9.39 -0.48 2.10
C THR A 21 8.63 -0.68 0.79
N ARG A 22 9.28 -1.21 -0.25
CA ARG A 22 8.62 -1.52 -1.53
C ARG A 22 7.49 -2.54 -1.42
N LYS A 23 7.64 -3.55 -0.56
CA LYS A 23 6.59 -4.52 -0.26
C LYS A 23 5.38 -3.86 0.42
N ILE A 24 5.62 -3.00 1.40
CA ILE A 24 4.55 -2.24 2.04
C ILE A 24 3.85 -1.32 1.03
N GLU A 25 4.59 -0.68 0.12
CA GLU A 25 3.98 0.08 -0.98
C GLU A 25 3.06 -0.80 -1.86
N GLY A 26 3.48 -2.03 -2.18
CA GLY A 26 2.68 -3.00 -2.93
C GLY A 26 1.36 -3.33 -2.22
N ILE A 27 1.44 -3.64 -0.92
CA ILE A 27 0.27 -3.91 -0.07
C ILE A 27 -0.68 -2.70 -0.05
N ILE A 28 -0.16 -1.49 0.11
CA ILE A 28 -0.96 -0.26 0.09
C ILE A 28 -1.67 -0.10 -1.27
N LEU A 29 -0.96 -0.32 -2.38
CA LEU A 29 -1.53 -0.24 -3.73
C LEU A 29 -2.66 -1.25 -3.95
N GLU A 30 -2.55 -2.47 -3.42
CA GLU A 30 -3.62 -3.48 -3.48
C GLU A 30 -4.88 -3.06 -2.71
N ILE A 31 -4.71 -2.51 -1.50
CA ILE A 31 -5.82 -1.99 -0.69
C ILE A 31 -6.52 -0.86 -1.43
N VAL A 32 -5.72 0.09 -1.94
CA VAL A 32 -6.18 1.26 -2.67
C VAL A 32 -6.93 0.87 -3.93
N LYS A 33 -6.42 -0.07 -4.72
CA LYS A 33 -7.08 -0.63 -5.90
C LYS A 33 -8.43 -1.25 -5.55
N THR A 34 -8.48 -2.03 -4.46
CA THR A 34 -9.71 -2.66 -3.99
C THR A 34 -10.76 -1.63 -3.55
N ARG A 35 -10.33 -0.53 -2.91
CA ARG A 35 -11.20 0.58 -2.53
C ARG A 35 -11.73 1.34 -3.73
N TYR A 36 -10.84 1.68 -4.67
CA TYR A 36 -11.18 2.39 -5.89
C TYR A 36 -12.18 1.60 -6.75
N GLY A 37 -12.00 0.28 -6.88
CA GLY A 37 -12.96 -0.60 -7.56
C GLY A 37 -14.34 -0.69 -6.90
N LYS A 38 -14.47 -0.28 -5.63
CA LYS A 38 -15.75 -0.17 -4.90
C LYS A 38 -16.33 1.25 -4.91
N GLY A 39 -15.76 2.16 -5.72
CA GLY A 39 -16.18 3.57 -5.78
C GLY A 39 -15.74 4.41 -4.57
N LYS A 40 -14.81 3.91 -3.74
CA LYS A 40 -14.26 4.67 -2.60
C LYS A 40 -12.94 5.31 -3.00
N ASN A 41 -12.83 6.62 -2.83
CA ASN A 41 -11.64 7.42 -3.13
C ASN A 41 -10.80 7.73 -1.89
N THR A 42 -11.05 7.05 -0.76
CA THR A 42 -10.28 7.24 0.48
C THR A 42 -9.90 5.89 1.12
N VAL A 43 -8.74 5.88 1.78
CA VAL A 43 -8.23 4.79 2.60
C VAL A 43 -7.79 5.34 3.96
N SER A 44 -8.17 4.68 5.05
CA SER A 44 -7.83 5.16 6.40
C SER A 44 -6.47 4.63 6.85
N TYR A 45 -5.78 5.41 7.68
CA TYR A 45 -4.50 4.98 8.27
C TYR A 45 -4.66 3.69 9.10
N SER A 46 -5.77 3.57 9.82
CA SER A 46 -6.13 2.38 10.60
C SER A 46 -6.29 1.12 9.74
N GLU A 47 -6.80 1.26 8.52
CA GLU A 47 -6.92 0.16 7.57
C GLU A 47 -5.55 -0.28 7.07
N LEU A 48 -4.69 0.68 6.71
CA LEU A 48 -3.32 0.36 6.31
C LEU A 48 -2.58 -0.39 7.42
N ILE A 49 -2.63 0.12 8.66
CA ILE A 49 -2.02 -0.55 9.83
C ILE A 49 -2.57 -1.97 10.00
N LYS A 50 -3.88 -2.18 9.84
CA LYS A 50 -4.50 -3.51 9.97
C LYS A 50 -3.99 -4.50 8.93
N HIS A 51 -3.63 -4.03 7.74
CA HIS A 51 -3.12 -4.87 6.66
C HIS A 51 -1.59 -4.97 6.62
N THR A 52 -0.88 -4.06 7.30
CA THR A 52 0.58 -4.05 7.41
C THR A 52 1.04 -4.33 8.85
N GLN A 53 0.30 -5.14 9.62
CA GLN A 53 0.53 -5.33 11.08
C GLN A 53 1.94 -5.80 11.45
N THR A 54 2.65 -6.44 10.54
CA THR A 54 4.04 -6.90 10.77
C THR A 54 5.09 -5.90 10.30
N ALA A 55 4.68 -4.80 9.67
CA ALA A 55 5.57 -3.69 9.32
C ALA A 55 5.76 -2.76 10.53
N SER A 56 6.98 -2.20 10.66
CA SER A 56 7.20 -1.14 11.64
C SER A 56 6.40 0.12 11.25
N PRO A 57 5.94 0.94 12.22
CA PRO A 57 5.28 2.21 11.93
C PRO A 57 6.12 3.11 11.02
N TYR A 58 7.44 3.13 11.22
CA TYR A 58 8.38 3.89 10.38
C TYR A 58 8.36 3.43 8.91
N SER A 59 8.36 2.12 8.66
CA SER A 59 8.32 1.58 7.29
C SER A 59 6.99 1.87 6.60
N LEU A 60 5.88 1.85 7.35
CA LEU A 60 4.57 2.26 6.84
C LEU A 60 4.54 3.74 6.46
N GLU A 61 5.02 4.61 7.34
CA GLU A 61 5.13 6.05 7.08
C GLU A 61 6.01 6.34 5.86
N LEU A 62 7.14 5.66 5.74
CA LEU A 62 8.05 5.82 4.60
C LEU A 62 7.38 5.39 3.28
N ALA A 63 6.67 4.27 3.27
CA ALA A 63 5.93 3.81 2.11
C ALA A 63 4.82 4.81 1.71
N ILE A 64 4.06 5.32 2.68
CA ILE A 64 3.03 6.34 2.43
C ILE A 64 3.66 7.61 1.87
N LYS A 65 4.77 8.08 2.46
CA LYS A 65 5.51 9.26 1.98
C LYS A 65 6.00 9.09 0.54
N ASN A 66 6.52 7.91 0.19
CA ASN A 66 6.97 7.59 -1.17
C ASN A 66 5.83 7.55 -2.18
N LEU A 67 4.67 7.02 -1.80
CA LEU A 67 3.49 7.04 -2.66
C LEU A 67 2.94 8.46 -2.79
N SER A 68 2.95 9.25 -1.72
CA SER A 68 2.52 10.65 -1.76
C SER A 68 3.43 11.54 -2.60
N SER A 69 4.76 11.35 -2.56
CA SER A 69 5.68 12.12 -3.40
C SER A 69 5.50 11.85 -4.90
N LYS A 70 4.87 10.74 -5.26
CA LYS A 70 4.49 10.37 -6.63
C LYS A 70 3.06 10.81 -7.02
N ASN A 71 2.37 11.53 -6.13
CA ASN A 71 0.94 11.87 -6.25
C ASN A 71 0.05 10.64 -6.42
N ILE A 72 0.40 9.52 -5.79
CA ILE A 72 -0.45 8.32 -5.75
C ILE A 72 -1.48 8.44 -4.62
N LEU A 73 -1.03 8.92 -3.45
CA LEU A 73 -1.84 9.21 -2.28
C LEU A 73 -1.72 10.66 -1.89
N GLU A 74 -2.83 11.32 -1.58
CA GLU A 74 -2.80 12.69 -1.04
C GLU A 74 -3.20 12.67 0.43
N ASN A 75 -2.36 13.29 1.27
CA ASN A 75 -2.66 13.48 2.68
C ASN A 75 -3.44 14.79 2.87
N LYS A 76 -4.77 14.69 2.87
CA LYS A 76 -5.68 15.83 3.11
C LYS A 76 -6.24 15.87 4.52
N ASP A 77 -6.18 14.75 5.24
CA ASP A 77 -6.76 14.56 6.57
C ASP A 77 -5.83 13.67 7.39
N ALA A 78 -5.68 13.97 8.69
CA ALA A 78 -4.80 13.26 9.61
C ALA A 78 -5.10 11.76 9.71
N ASN A 79 -6.34 11.35 9.40
CA ASN A 79 -6.79 9.96 9.52
C ASN A 79 -7.01 9.24 8.19
N ASN A 80 -7.11 9.99 7.07
CA ASN A 80 -7.52 9.47 5.78
C ASN A 80 -6.62 9.97 4.65
N LEU A 81 -6.20 9.05 3.79
CA LEU A 81 -5.47 9.34 2.57
C LEU A 81 -6.46 9.31 1.40
N THR A 82 -6.39 10.32 0.55
CA THR A 82 -7.15 10.37 -0.70
C THR A 82 -6.42 9.57 -1.77
N ILE A 83 -7.16 8.69 -2.42
CA ILE A 83 -6.71 7.86 -3.54
C ILE A 83 -6.83 8.70 -4.81
N THR A 84 -5.72 8.85 -5.53
CA THR A 84 -5.70 9.53 -6.84
C THR A 84 -5.87 8.52 -7.98
N ASP A 85 -6.18 9.00 -9.18
CA ASP A 85 -6.22 8.15 -10.38
C ASP A 85 -4.87 7.51 -10.71
N LYS A 86 -3.76 8.13 -10.29
CA LYS A 86 -2.40 7.58 -10.45
C LYS A 86 -2.19 6.31 -9.64
N ALA A 87 -2.96 6.09 -8.58
CA ALA A 87 -2.84 4.85 -7.80
C ALA A 87 -3.20 3.61 -8.62
N ASN A 88 -4.24 3.72 -9.45
CA ASN A 88 -4.61 2.64 -10.34
C ASN A 88 -3.54 2.40 -11.42
N GLN A 89 -2.95 3.47 -11.96
CA GLN A 89 -1.87 3.37 -12.95
C GLN A 89 -0.61 2.71 -12.35
N GLU A 90 -0.19 3.13 -11.16
CA GLU A 90 0.97 2.53 -10.48
C GLU A 90 0.71 1.07 -10.14
N PHE A 91 -0.50 0.72 -9.70
CA PHE A 91 -0.88 -0.66 -9.45
C PHE A 91 -0.74 -1.54 -10.70
N GLU A 92 -1.37 -1.15 -11.81
CA GLU A 92 -1.32 -1.92 -13.05
C GLU A 92 0.11 -1.98 -13.62
N LYS A 93 0.88 -0.88 -13.49
CA LYS A 93 2.30 -0.85 -13.87
C LYS A 93 3.10 -1.88 -13.08
N ARG A 94 3.06 -1.85 -11.74
CA ARG A 94 3.84 -2.79 -10.90
C ARG A 94 3.40 -4.24 -11.09
N LYS A 95 2.11 -4.46 -11.35
CA LYS A 95 1.57 -5.78 -11.68
C LYS A 95 2.15 -6.29 -13.00
N ASN A 96 2.16 -5.47 -14.05
CA ASN A 96 2.72 -5.84 -15.35
C ASN A 96 4.23 -6.03 -15.31
N ASP A 97 4.93 -5.21 -14.52
CA ASP A 97 6.37 -5.29 -14.33
C ASP A 97 6.79 -6.47 -13.42
N GLY A 98 5.83 -7.20 -12.80
CA GLY A 98 6.11 -8.26 -11.84
C GLY A 98 6.76 -7.77 -10.53
N THR A 99 6.55 -6.50 -10.18
CA THR A 99 7.12 -5.81 -9.01
C THR A 99 6.08 -5.48 -7.93
N LEU A 100 4.85 -5.97 -8.10
CA LEU A 100 3.81 -5.95 -7.07
C LEU A 100 4.09 -7.09 -6.09
N PHE A 101 4.87 -6.79 -5.03
CA PHE A 101 5.29 -7.75 -4.01
C PHE A 101 4.33 -7.80 -2.81
#